data_AF-A0A6I9XT68-F1
#
_entry.id   AF-A0A6I9XT68-F1
#
_cell.length_a   1.000
_cell.length_b   1.000
_cell.length_c   1.000
_cell.angle_alpha   90.00
_cell.angle_beta   90.00
_cell.angle_gamma   90.00
#
_symmetry.space_group_name_H-M   'P 1'
#
loop_
_entity.id
_entity.type
_entity.pdbx_description
1 polymer ?
#
loop_
_entity_poly.entity_id
_entity_poly.type
_entity_poly.pdbx_seq_one_letter_code
_entity_poly.pdbx_strand_id
1 'polypeptide(L)'
;MNQRVQQLYNSSVSMEWQVFMEIFKKYGKIWGTYDGRQPMLAITDPELIKIVLVKESYSTFLNRGNFIPRGKLETSLPGAQDEKWKRIRTVLSPTFTTGKLKELGFLCIPKWPPTFLSSLLRVGLTDAEILAQATIFILAGYETVSSALSFLTYELAIHPDIQQKLQEEIDKVLPNKVGVTQRPTVCPNRFSKEVKEQINPYTYLPFGAGPRNCIGMRFALLTMKAAVASLMQHFTFQPCKETQIPLVISPKGIFRKPTKPIVLKIIHRA
;
A
#
# COMPACT_ATOMS: atom_id res chain seq x y z
N MET A 1 -25.46 4.46 5.74
CA MET A 1 -24.52 5.14 4.81
C MET A 1 -25.32 6.19 4.05
N ASN A 2 -24.92 7.48 4.06
CA ASN A 2 -25.69 8.56 3.43
C ASN A 2 -25.69 8.39 1.89
N GLN A 3 -26.81 8.71 1.23
CA GLN A 3 -26.98 8.70 -0.23
C GLN A 3 -25.83 9.38 -1.00
N ARG A 4 -25.24 10.48 -0.49
CA ARG A 4 -24.09 11.17 -1.10
C ARG A 4 -22.80 10.35 -1.07
N VAL A 5 -22.57 9.60 0.01
CA VAL A 5 -21.45 8.65 0.13
C VAL A 5 -21.69 7.44 -0.78
N GLN A 6 -22.93 6.98 -0.88
CA GLN A 6 -23.32 5.91 -1.81
C GLN A 6 -23.08 6.32 -3.27
N GLN A 7 -23.37 7.57 -3.63
CA GLN A 7 -23.21 8.10 -4.99
C GLN A 7 -21.74 8.24 -5.39
N LEU A 8 -20.90 8.80 -4.50
CA LEU A 8 -19.45 8.89 -4.69
C LEU A 8 -18.78 7.51 -4.70
N TYR A 9 -19.30 6.57 -3.90
CA TYR A 9 -18.87 5.18 -3.92
C TYR A 9 -19.20 4.53 -5.27
N ASN A 10 -20.45 4.63 -5.73
CA ASN A 10 -20.88 4.01 -6.98
C ASN A 10 -20.17 4.57 -8.22
N SER A 11 -19.74 5.84 -8.21
CA SER A 11 -19.05 6.47 -9.34
C SER A 11 -17.54 6.20 -9.40
N SER A 12 -16.92 5.80 -8.29
CA SER A 12 -15.46 5.61 -8.16
C SER A 12 -15.06 4.13 -8.14
N VAL A 13 -16.04 3.24 -8.15
CA VAL A 13 -15.88 1.80 -8.00
C VAL A 13 -15.66 1.16 -9.38
N SER A 14 -14.50 0.51 -9.54
CA SER A 14 -14.16 -0.24 -10.76
C SER A 14 -15.19 -1.33 -11.07
N MET A 15 -15.42 -1.61 -12.36
CA MET A 15 -16.31 -2.69 -12.86
C MET A 15 -16.12 -4.02 -12.11
N GLU A 16 -14.87 -4.42 -11.86
CA GLU A 16 -14.53 -5.65 -11.12
C GLU A 16 -15.09 -5.69 -9.69
N TRP A 17 -15.12 -4.54 -9.02
CA TRP A 17 -15.66 -4.45 -7.66
C TRP A 17 -17.19 -4.43 -7.67
N GLN A 18 -17.81 -3.90 -8.71
CA GLN A 18 -19.26 -4.03 -8.90
C GLN A 18 -19.63 -5.51 -9.05
N VAL A 19 -18.93 -6.22 -9.94
CA VAL A 19 -19.09 -7.67 -10.13
C VAL A 19 -18.84 -8.43 -8.82
N PHE A 20 -17.77 -8.11 -8.09
CA PHE A 20 -17.50 -8.71 -6.78
C PHE A 20 -18.67 -8.51 -5.80
N MET A 21 -19.20 -7.28 -5.70
CA MET A 21 -20.29 -6.96 -4.79
C MET A 21 -21.62 -7.63 -5.20
N GLU A 22 -21.87 -7.78 -6.50
CA GLU A 22 -23.01 -8.54 -7.01
C GLU A 22 -22.91 -10.02 -6.63
N ILE A 23 -21.74 -10.63 -6.83
CA ILE A 23 -21.47 -12.02 -6.45
C ILE A 23 -21.58 -12.19 -4.92
N PHE A 24 -20.99 -11.29 -4.14
CA PHE A 24 -21.08 -11.31 -2.69
C PHE A 24 -22.53 -11.20 -2.19
N LYS A 25 -23.33 -10.31 -2.77
CA LYS A 25 -24.76 -10.19 -2.43
C LYS A 25 -25.54 -11.45 -2.80
N LYS A 26 -25.19 -12.11 -3.91
CA LYS A 26 -25.89 -13.29 -4.42
C LYS A 26 -25.55 -14.57 -3.67
N TYR A 27 -24.27 -14.78 -3.34
CA TYR A 27 -23.77 -16.05 -2.79
C TYR A 27 -23.26 -15.95 -1.35
N GLY A 28 -23.17 -14.74 -0.79
CA GLY A 28 -22.75 -14.50 0.58
C GLY A 28 -21.23 -14.49 0.76
N LYS A 29 -20.77 -14.91 1.95
CA LYS A 29 -19.39 -14.68 2.40
C LYS A 29 -18.33 -15.55 1.72
N ILE A 30 -18.73 -16.65 1.10
CA ILE A 30 -17.85 -17.65 0.50
C ILE A 30 -18.45 -18.05 -0.84
N TRP A 31 -17.65 -18.02 -1.91
CA TRP A 31 -18.07 -18.49 -3.22
C TRP A 31 -16.90 -19.02 -4.03
N GLY A 32 -17.19 -19.88 -4.99
CA GLY A 32 -16.21 -20.43 -5.94
C GLY A 32 -16.35 -19.81 -7.33
N THR A 33 -15.22 -19.62 -8.00
CA THR A 33 -15.12 -19.29 -9.42
C THR A 33 -14.02 -20.13 -10.08
N TYR A 34 -13.87 -20.01 -11.39
CA TYR A 34 -12.77 -20.62 -12.13
C TYR A 34 -12.03 -19.55 -12.94
N ASP A 35 -10.71 -19.52 -12.82
CA ASP A 35 -9.84 -18.78 -13.75
C ASP A 35 -9.28 -19.78 -14.78
N GLY A 36 -9.93 -19.83 -15.94
CA GLY A 36 -9.74 -20.92 -16.89
C GLY A 36 -10.05 -22.28 -16.26
N ARG A 37 -9.01 -23.10 -16.04
CA ARG A 37 -9.14 -24.42 -15.39
C ARG A 37 -8.81 -24.40 -13.89
N GLN A 38 -8.38 -23.26 -13.36
CA GLN A 38 -7.96 -23.16 -11.98
C GLN A 38 -9.14 -22.80 -11.08
N PRO A 39 -9.52 -23.65 -10.10
CA PRO A 39 -10.57 -23.30 -9.15
C PRO A 39 -10.07 -22.20 -8.21
N MET A 40 -10.93 -21.22 -7.96
CA MET A 40 -10.68 -20.08 -7.09
C MET A 40 -11.78 -20.01 -6.02
N LEU A 41 -11.39 -20.00 -4.75
CA LEU A 41 -12.30 -19.85 -3.63
C LEU A 41 -12.12 -18.46 -3.02
N ALA A 42 -13.18 -17.64 -3.06
CA ALA A 42 -13.19 -16.35 -2.40
C ALA A 42 -13.75 -16.48 -0.99
N ILE A 43 -13.09 -15.82 -0.04
CA ILE A 43 -13.42 -15.86 1.39
C ILE A 43 -13.46 -14.41 1.89
N THR A 44 -14.58 -14.03 2.51
CA THR A 44 -14.74 -12.71 3.17
C THR A 44 -15.01 -12.83 4.67
N ASP A 45 -15.04 -14.05 5.21
CA ASP A 45 -15.17 -14.28 6.65
C ASP A 45 -13.83 -14.04 7.37
N PRO A 46 -13.77 -13.11 8.36
CA PRO A 46 -12.53 -12.77 9.05
C PRO A 46 -11.81 -13.94 9.73
N GLU A 47 -12.54 -14.92 10.28
CA GLU A 47 -11.93 -16.06 10.97
C GLU A 47 -11.28 -17.02 9.97
N LEU A 48 -11.93 -17.26 8.83
CA LEU A 48 -11.33 -18.04 7.74
C LEU A 48 -10.13 -17.32 7.13
N ILE A 49 -10.20 -16.00 6.94
CA ILE A 49 -9.06 -15.19 6.49
C ILE A 49 -7.88 -15.32 7.47
N LYS A 50 -8.14 -15.26 8.77
CA LYS A 50 -7.11 -15.47 9.81
C LYS A 50 -6.51 -16.87 9.75
N ILE A 51 -7.32 -17.89 9.54
CA ILE A 51 -6.85 -19.27 9.39
C ILE A 51 -5.89 -19.35 8.20
N VAL A 52 -6.31 -18.91 7.03
CA VAL A 52 -5.53 -18.99 5.79
C VAL A 52 -4.25 -18.15 5.85
N LEU A 53 -4.35 -16.89 6.26
CA LEU A 53 -3.23 -15.96 6.22
C LEU A 53 -2.26 -16.10 7.38
N VAL A 54 -2.68 -16.68 8.51
CA VAL A 54 -1.87 -16.72 9.74
C VAL A 54 -1.70 -18.13 10.27
N LYS A 55 -2.79 -18.80 10.68
CA LYS A 55 -2.70 -20.07 11.42
C LYS A 55 -2.11 -21.20 10.57
N GLU A 56 -2.64 -21.37 9.37
CA GLU A 56 -2.27 -22.43 8.43
C GLU A 56 -1.38 -21.92 7.29
N SER A 57 -0.76 -20.74 7.48
CA SER A 57 0.06 -20.13 6.44
C SER A 57 1.33 -20.95 6.17
N TYR A 58 1.96 -21.56 7.18
CA TYR A 58 3.18 -22.35 6.98
C TYR A 58 2.92 -23.80 6.59
N SER A 59 1.76 -24.35 6.95
CA SER A 59 1.36 -25.75 6.73
C SER A 59 0.70 -25.97 5.38
N THR A 60 -0.24 -25.10 4.99
CA THR A 60 -1.08 -25.32 3.80
C THR A 60 -1.02 -24.16 2.81
N PHE A 61 -1.04 -22.91 3.28
CA PHE A 61 -1.22 -21.72 2.43
C PHE A 61 0.06 -20.90 2.27
N LEU A 62 1.21 -21.58 2.15
CA LEU A 62 2.51 -20.92 2.15
C LEU A 62 2.77 -20.11 0.90
N ASN A 63 2.28 -20.58 -0.25
CA ASN A 63 2.62 -20.03 -1.54
C ASN A 63 1.52 -19.12 -2.08
N ARG A 64 1.93 -18.08 -2.80
CA ARG A 64 1.01 -17.26 -3.60
C ARG A 64 0.76 -17.99 -4.92
N GLY A 65 -0.40 -17.78 -5.54
CA GLY A 65 -0.63 -18.20 -6.92
C GLY A 65 0.42 -17.59 -7.88
N ASN A 66 0.40 -18.00 -9.15
CA ASN A 66 1.36 -17.58 -10.19
C ASN A 66 1.20 -16.10 -10.58
N PHE A 67 1.46 -15.20 -9.62
CA PHE A 67 1.38 -13.75 -9.76
C PHE A 67 2.56 -13.18 -10.56
N ILE A 68 3.72 -13.82 -10.46
CA ILE A 68 4.92 -13.45 -11.20
C ILE A 68 5.09 -14.43 -12.37
N PRO A 69 5.14 -13.96 -13.63
CA PRO A 69 5.46 -14.83 -14.76
C PRO A 69 6.77 -15.59 -14.53
N ARG A 70 6.79 -16.88 -14.87
CA ARG A 70 8.00 -17.71 -14.76
C ARG A 70 9.15 -17.08 -15.55
N GLY A 71 10.37 -17.14 -15.00
CA GLY A 71 11.54 -16.48 -15.57
C GLY A 71 12.38 -15.74 -14.52
N LYS A 72 13.05 -14.66 -14.93
CA LYS A 72 14.10 -13.99 -14.12
C LYS A 72 13.64 -13.46 -12.75
N LEU A 73 12.33 -13.29 -12.52
CA LEU A 73 11.76 -12.82 -11.24
C LEU A 73 11.13 -13.94 -10.39
N GLU A 74 11.18 -15.19 -10.81
CA GLU A 74 10.62 -16.31 -10.03
C GLU A 74 11.34 -16.49 -8.68
N THR A 75 12.60 -16.06 -8.61
CA THR A 75 13.42 -16.10 -7.39
C THR A 75 13.25 -14.85 -6.53
N SER A 76 12.44 -13.87 -6.96
CA SER A 76 12.10 -12.70 -6.16
C SER A 76 11.27 -13.09 -4.93
N LEU A 77 11.31 -12.29 -3.88
CA LEU A 77 10.55 -12.53 -2.65
C LEU A 77 9.05 -12.84 -2.87
N PRO A 78 8.29 -12.12 -3.74
CA PRO A 78 6.90 -12.48 -4.00
C PRO A 78 6.73 -13.73 -4.88
N GLY A 79 7.71 -14.06 -5.74
CA GLY A 79 7.68 -15.22 -6.62
C GLY A 79 8.16 -16.52 -5.97
N ALA A 80 9.06 -16.42 -4.98
CA ALA A 80 9.65 -17.57 -4.31
C ALA A 80 8.60 -18.41 -3.58
N GLN A 81 8.84 -19.73 -3.55
CA GLN A 81 7.97 -20.73 -2.94
C GLN A 81 8.70 -21.48 -1.83
N ASP A 82 7.92 -22.01 -0.88
CA ASP A 82 8.37 -22.95 0.15
C ASP A 82 9.61 -22.49 0.94
N GLU A 83 10.58 -23.39 1.11
CA GLU A 83 11.84 -23.14 1.83
C GLU A 83 12.65 -22.00 1.20
N LYS A 84 12.57 -21.83 -0.12
CA LYS A 84 13.25 -20.73 -0.80
C LYS A 84 12.65 -19.38 -0.36
N TRP A 85 11.33 -19.29 -0.27
CA TRP A 85 10.69 -18.11 0.26
C TRP A 85 11.04 -17.88 1.73
N LYS A 86 11.01 -18.92 2.57
CA LYS A 86 11.38 -18.81 3.99
C LYS A 86 12.80 -18.27 4.15
N ARG A 87 13.77 -18.82 3.40
CA ARG A 87 15.15 -18.35 3.39
C ARG A 87 15.24 -16.87 2.99
N ILE A 88 14.70 -16.51 1.82
CA ILE A 88 14.78 -15.14 1.30
C ILE A 88 14.07 -14.16 2.26
N ARG A 89 12.91 -14.52 2.81
CA ARG A 89 12.18 -13.67 3.75
C ARG A 89 12.96 -13.43 5.03
N THR A 90 13.57 -14.46 5.61
CA THR A 90 14.42 -14.35 6.80
C THR A 90 15.61 -13.45 6.55
N VAL A 91 16.27 -13.63 5.40
CA VAL A 91 17.41 -12.83 4.96
C VAL A 91 17.07 -11.34 4.82
N LEU A 92 15.92 -11.01 4.25
CA LEU A 92 15.53 -9.63 3.94
C LEU A 92 14.85 -8.89 5.11
N SER A 93 14.29 -9.61 6.08
CA SER A 93 13.52 -8.99 7.17
C SER A 93 14.31 -7.99 8.03
N PRO A 94 15.59 -8.21 8.35
CA PRO A 94 16.40 -7.25 9.11
C PRO A 94 16.54 -5.86 8.47
N THR A 95 16.44 -5.77 7.14
CA THR A 95 16.55 -4.52 6.37
C THR A 95 15.42 -3.53 6.69
N PHE A 96 14.25 -4.03 7.10
CA PHE A 96 13.06 -3.21 7.37
C PHE A 96 12.77 -3.04 8.87
N THR A 97 13.78 -3.28 9.72
CA THR A 97 13.71 -3.00 11.15
C THR A 97 13.65 -1.49 11.42
N THR A 98 13.05 -1.09 12.54
CA THR A 98 12.95 0.34 12.90
C THR A 98 14.32 1.02 12.99
N GLY A 99 15.35 0.31 13.48
CA GLY A 99 16.72 0.83 13.56
C GLY A 99 17.28 1.15 12.17
N LYS A 100 17.21 0.18 11.25
CA LYS A 100 17.68 0.39 9.87
C LYS A 100 16.88 1.44 9.11
N LEU A 101 15.57 1.51 9.32
CA LEU A 101 14.74 2.56 8.70
C LEU A 101 15.09 3.96 9.22
N LYS A 102 15.53 4.11 10.47
CA LYS A 102 16.04 5.40 10.99
C LYS A 102 17.39 5.76 10.38
N GLU A 103 18.28 4.78 10.17
CA GLU A 103 19.58 4.98 9.51
C GLU A 103 19.45 5.43 8.04
N LEU A 104 18.38 5.03 7.35
CA LEU A 104 18.14 5.41 5.95
C LEU A 104 17.93 6.92 5.74
N GLY A 105 17.73 7.71 6.81
CA GLY A 105 17.54 9.15 6.72
C GLY A 105 16.18 9.50 6.09
N PHE A 106 15.34 10.21 6.84
CA PHE A 106 14.02 10.61 6.37
C PHE A 106 14.15 11.70 5.31
N LEU A 107 14.13 11.31 4.03
CA LEU A 107 14.06 12.19 2.84
C LEU A 107 15.23 13.21 2.70
N CYS A 108 15.78 13.29 1.48
CA CYS A 108 16.67 14.37 1.03
C CYS A 108 18.16 14.34 1.45
N ILE A 109 18.79 13.16 1.47
CA ILE A 109 20.23 13.11 1.11
C ILE A 109 20.31 12.45 -0.27
N PRO A 110 20.97 13.06 -1.28
CA PRO A 110 21.12 12.50 -2.63
C PRO A 110 21.98 11.22 -2.69
N LYS A 111 22.26 10.60 -1.55
CA LYS A 111 22.93 9.31 -1.44
C LYS A 111 21.90 8.31 -0.96
N TRP A 112 21.32 7.55 -1.88
CA TRP A 112 20.79 6.25 -1.51
C TRP A 112 21.92 5.54 -0.78
N PRO A 113 21.80 5.21 0.51
CA PRO A 113 22.94 4.71 1.23
C PRO A 113 23.33 3.38 0.56
N PRO A 114 24.63 3.13 0.30
CA PRO A 114 25.11 1.84 -0.22
C PRO A 114 24.71 0.66 0.69
N THR A 115 24.11 0.94 1.84
CA THR A 115 23.50 0.01 2.81
C THR A 115 22.44 -0.94 2.25
N PHE A 116 21.56 -0.57 1.30
CA PHE A 116 20.54 -1.53 0.84
C PHE A 116 21.16 -2.63 -0.02
N LEU A 117 21.91 -2.25 -1.07
CA LEU A 117 22.64 -3.22 -1.89
C LEU A 117 23.70 -3.96 -1.07
N SER A 118 24.42 -3.29 -0.16
CA SER A 118 25.36 -4.01 0.72
C SER A 118 24.66 -4.93 1.73
N SER A 119 23.43 -4.64 2.15
CA SER A 119 22.61 -5.58 2.92
C SER A 119 22.12 -6.75 2.08
N LEU A 120 21.95 -6.60 0.76
CA LEU A 120 21.64 -7.74 -0.13
C LEU A 120 22.89 -8.58 -0.42
N LEU A 121 24.05 -7.93 -0.63
CA LEU A 121 25.32 -8.58 -0.95
C LEU A 121 25.92 -9.36 0.25
N ARG A 122 25.58 -8.98 1.48
CA ARG A 122 26.10 -9.63 2.70
C ARG A 122 25.36 -10.90 3.09
N VAL A 123 24.31 -11.30 2.37
CA VAL A 123 23.33 -12.25 2.92
C VAL A 123 23.06 -13.41 1.98
N GLY A 124 24.06 -14.25 1.71
CA GLY A 124 23.87 -15.63 1.23
C GLY A 124 22.93 -15.86 0.03
N LEU A 125 22.70 -14.83 -0.80
CA LEU A 125 21.89 -14.89 -2.01
C LEU A 125 22.81 -15.03 -3.22
N THR A 126 22.34 -15.70 -4.27
CA THR A 126 23.06 -15.74 -5.55
C THR A 126 22.91 -14.40 -6.29
N ASP A 127 23.81 -14.09 -7.23
CA ASP A 127 23.72 -12.86 -8.03
C ASP A 127 22.37 -12.71 -8.75
N ALA A 128 21.82 -13.82 -9.25
CA ALA A 128 20.49 -13.85 -9.86
C ALA A 128 19.37 -13.52 -8.84
N GLU A 129 19.48 -14.01 -7.61
CA GLU A 129 18.53 -13.70 -6.53
C GLU A 129 18.65 -12.25 -6.07
N ILE A 130 19.87 -11.71 -5.98
CA ILE A 130 20.14 -10.30 -5.66
C ILE A 130 19.51 -9.40 -6.72
N LEU A 131 19.73 -9.71 -8.01
CA LEU A 131 19.14 -8.97 -9.11
C LEU A 131 17.60 -9.01 -9.06
N ALA A 132 17.02 -10.21 -8.86
CA ALA A 132 15.58 -10.37 -8.75
C ALA A 132 14.99 -9.58 -7.56
N GLN A 133 15.69 -9.54 -6.42
CA GLN A 133 15.29 -8.71 -5.28
C GLN A 133 15.39 -7.22 -5.62
N ALA A 134 16.54 -6.78 -6.15
CA ALA A 134 16.74 -5.37 -6.48
C ALA A 134 15.66 -4.86 -7.45
N THR A 135 15.34 -5.64 -8.49
CA THR A 135 14.27 -5.30 -9.43
C THR A 135 12.90 -5.20 -8.74
N ILE A 136 12.53 -6.18 -7.90
CA ILE A 136 11.21 -6.14 -7.26
C ILE A 136 11.08 -5.02 -6.22
N PHE A 137 12.14 -4.70 -5.48
CA PHE A 137 12.13 -3.62 -4.50
C PHE A 137 12.02 -2.25 -5.15
N ILE A 138 12.67 -2.02 -6.29
CA ILE A 138 12.54 -0.78 -7.07
C ILE A 138 11.10 -0.63 -7.58
N LEU A 139 10.57 -1.68 -8.22
CA LEU A 139 9.21 -1.65 -8.76
C LEU A 139 8.16 -1.45 -7.66
N ALA A 140 8.24 -2.23 -6.58
CA ALA A 140 7.30 -2.13 -5.47
C ALA A 140 7.41 -0.77 -4.76
N GLY A 141 8.63 -0.30 -4.52
CA GLY A 141 8.88 0.97 -3.85
C GLY A 141 8.44 2.19 -4.66
N TYR A 142 8.59 2.16 -5.98
CA TYR A 142 8.19 3.25 -6.85
C TYR A 142 6.67 3.26 -7.11
N GLU A 143 6.14 2.18 -7.69
CA GLU A 143 4.78 2.16 -8.24
C GLU A 143 3.71 2.27 -7.14
N THR A 144 3.89 1.56 -6.01
CA THR A 144 2.87 1.56 -4.95
C THR A 144 2.85 2.86 -4.14
N VAL A 145 4.03 3.41 -3.82
CA VAL A 145 4.14 4.65 -3.03
C VAL A 145 3.71 5.85 -3.85
N SER A 146 4.16 5.97 -5.11
CA SER A 146 3.73 7.07 -5.98
C SER A 146 2.22 7.05 -6.21
N SER A 147 1.65 5.90 -6.55
CA SER A 147 0.20 5.75 -6.74
C SER A 147 -0.58 6.12 -5.47
N ALA A 148 -0.18 5.59 -4.31
CA ALA A 148 -0.86 5.88 -3.05
C ALA A 148 -0.80 7.37 -2.69
N LEU A 149 0.35 8.03 -2.92
CA LEU A 149 0.48 9.48 -2.74
C LEU A 149 -0.40 10.25 -3.71
N SER A 150 -0.47 9.86 -4.98
CA SER A 150 -1.35 10.50 -5.98
C SER A 150 -2.84 10.39 -5.62
N PHE A 151 -3.29 9.21 -5.18
CA PHE A 151 -4.67 9.04 -4.71
C PHE A 151 -4.92 9.89 -3.46
N LEU A 152 -3.97 9.91 -2.51
CA LEU A 152 -4.11 10.71 -1.29
C LEU A 152 -4.18 12.21 -1.60
N THR A 153 -3.32 12.74 -2.47
CA THR A 153 -3.36 14.17 -2.83
C THR A 153 -4.62 14.52 -3.61
N TYR A 154 -5.13 13.62 -4.45
CA TYR A 154 -6.44 13.78 -5.07
C TYR A 154 -7.56 13.89 -4.03
N GLU A 155 -7.62 12.95 -3.09
CA GLU A 155 -8.65 12.95 -2.03
C GLU A 155 -8.57 14.20 -1.15
N LEU A 156 -7.35 14.67 -0.82
CA LEU A 156 -7.16 15.93 -0.08
C LEU A 156 -7.61 17.15 -0.90
N ALA A 157 -7.36 17.16 -2.21
CA ALA A 157 -7.75 18.28 -3.07
C ALA A 157 -9.27 18.41 -3.19
N ILE A 158 -10.01 17.30 -3.26
CA ILE A 158 -11.47 17.30 -3.37
C ILE A 158 -12.19 17.40 -2.01
N HIS A 159 -11.46 17.28 -0.89
CA HIS A 159 -11.96 17.45 0.48
C HIS A 159 -11.14 18.52 1.23
N PRO A 160 -11.34 19.82 0.92
CA PRO A 160 -10.53 20.91 1.47
C PRO A 160 -10.61 21.01 3.01
N ASP A 161 -11.73 20.62 3.62
CA ASP A 161 -11.91 20.59 5.07
C ASP A 161 -11.00 19.56 5.76
N ILE A 162 -10.80 18.40 5.13
CA ILE A 162 -9.88 17.36 5.62
C ILE A 162 -8.44 17.80 5.43
N GLN A 163 -8.14 18.39 4.28
CA GLN A 163 -6.80 18.91 3.97
C GLN A 163 -6.38 20.00 4.96
N GLN A 164 -7.28 20.94 5.27
CA GLN A 164 -7.02 21.99 6.26
C GLN A 164 -6.78 21.41 7.66
N LYS A 165 -7.61 20.47 8.12
CA LYS A 165 -7.42 19.79 9.42
C LYS A 165 -6.07 19.08 9.50
N LEU A 166 -5.67 18.41 8.43
CA LEU A 166 -4.37 17.74 8.36
C LEU A 166 -3.21 18.75 8.41
N GLN A 167 -3.32 19.85 7.68
CA GLN A 167 -2.34 20.94 7.72
C GLN A 167 -2.21 21.51 9.14
N GLU A 168 -3.33 21.81 9.81
CA GLU A 168 -3.35 22.31 11.20
C GLU A 168 -2.73 21.29 12.19
N GLU A 169 -3.02 19.99 12.03
CA GLU A 169 -2.40 18.94 12.85
C GLU A 169 -0.88 18.93 12.67
N ILE A 170 -0.42 19.00 11.43
CA ILE A 170 1.01 19.00 11.11
C ILE A 170 1.68 20.26 11.65
N ASP A 171 1.09 21.44 11.45
CA ASP A 171 1.64 22.71 11.92
C ASP A 171 1.69 22.74 13.46
N LYS A 172 0.73 22.12 14.15
CA LYS A 172 0.75 21.97 15.62
C LYS A 172 1.86 21.05 16.13
N VAL A 173 2.11 19.94 15.43
CA VAL A 173 3.13 18.94 15.84
C VAL A 173 4.54 19.36 15.40
N LEU A 174 4.65 20.09 14.29
CA LEU A 174 5.89 20.53 13.66
C LEU A 174 5.85 22.07 13.40
N PRO A 175 5.91 22.89 14.47
CA PRO A 175 5.68 24.34 14.40
C PRO A 175 6.77 25.12 13.65
N ASN A 176 8.00 24.61 13.69
CA ASN A 176 9.07 25.09 12.83
C ASN A 176 9.11 24.12 11.64
N LYS A 177 9.06 24.60 10.40
CA LYS A 177 9.07 23.84 9.11
C LYS A 177 10.34 22.98 8.90
N VAL A 178 10.76 22.26 9.93
CA VAL A 178 11.99 21.49 10.10
C VAL A 178 11.71 20.06 9.66
N GLY A 179 12.74 19.45 9.05
CA GLY A 179 12.72 18.08 8.56
C GLY A 179 11.99 17.11 9.49
N VAL A 180 11.03 16.38 8.91
CA VAL A 180 10.06 15.53 9.59
C VAL A 180 10.77 14.46 10.44
N THR A 181 10.85 14.68 11.76
CA THR A 181 11.41 13.71 12.73
C THR A 181 10.34 12.96 13.52
N GLN A 182 9.05 13.26 13.32
CA GLN A 182 7.95 12.59 14.02
C GLN A 182 6.89 12.01 13.08
N ARG A 183 6.21 10.95 13.54
CA ARG A 183 5.19 10.18 12.81
C ARG A 183 3.85 10.95 12.86
N PRO A 184 3.39 11.58 11.78
CA PRO A 184 2.06 12.21 11.72
C PRO A 184 0.96 11.14 11.72
N THR A 185 -0.19 11.42 12.34
CA THR A 185 -1.32 10.49 12.43
C THR A 185 -2.52 11.05 11.67
N VAL A 186 -2.51 10.89 10.34
CA VAL A 186 -3.64 11.33 9.51
C VAL A 186 -4.90 10.52 9.84
N CYS A 187 -5.94 11.19 10.35
CA CYS A 187 -7.23 10.59 10.71
C CYS A 187 -8.40 11.21 9.93
N PRO A 188 -8.88 10.58 8.85
CA PRO A 188 -10.30 10.65 8.50
C PRO A 188 -11.05 9.76 9.51
N ASN A 189 -11.97 10.35 10.28
CA ASN A 189 -12.64 9.86 11.52
C ASN A 189 -12.92 8.34 11.68
N ARG A 190 -12.97 7.55 10.60
CA ARG A 190 -13.05 6.08 10.61
C ARG A 190 -11.84 5.38 11.27
N PHE A 191 -10.67 6.00 11.30
CA PHE A 191 -9.45 5.41 11.87
C PHE A 191 -8.95 6.13 13.14
N SER A 192 -9.84 6.86 13.84
CA SER A 192 -9.51 7.45 15.13
C SER A 192 -9.08 6.38 16.14
N LYS A 193 -8.38 6.78 17.21
CA LYS A 193 -7.89 5.82 18.21
C LYS A 193 -9.01 4.96 18.80
N GLU A 194 -10.16 5.58 19.03
CA GLU A 194 -11.36 4.98 19.63
C GLU A 194 -12.01 3.96 18.69
N VAL A 195 -12.09 4.28 17.39
CA VAL A 195 -12.69 3.38 16.38
C VAL A 195 -11.72 2.27 15.97
N LYS A 196 -10.41 2.54 16.01
CA LYS A 196 -9.38 1.61 15.54
C LYS A 196 -9.35 0.29 16.31
N GLU A 197 -9.60 0.33 17.62
CA GLU A 197 -9.65 -0.88 18.46
C GLU A 197 -10.85 -1.78 18.12
N GLN A 198 -11.88 -1.23 17.47
CA GLN A 198 -13.09 -1.94 17.06
C GLN A 198 -12.98 -2.52 15.64
N ILE A 199 -11.94 -2.16 14.88
CA ILE A 199 -11.76 -2.65 13.51
C ILE A 199 -11.19 -4.07 13.56
N ASN A 200 -11.95 -5.04 13.05
CA ASN A 200 -11.42 -6.39 12.85
C ASN A 200 -10.22 -6.34 11.87
N PRO A 201 -9.01 -6.77 12.28
CA PRO A 201 -7.79 -6.60 11.48
C PRO A 201 -7.81 -7.37 10.15
N TYR A 202 -8.69 -8.35 9.99
CA TYR A 202 -8.85 -9.13 8.76
C TYR A 202 -9.89 -8.56 7.80
N THR A 203 -10.48 -7.40 8.12
CA THR A 203 -11.39 -6.65 7.24
C THR A 203 -10.72 -5.47 6.54
N TYR A 204 -9.52 -5.06 6.99
CA TYR A 204 -8.73 -4.00 6.38
C TYR A 204 -7.27 -4.46 6.22
N LEU A 205 -6.94 -4.95 5.02
CA LEU A 205 -5.67 -5.65 4.73
C LEU A 205 -4.81 -4.97 3.63
N PRO A 206 -4.56 -3.65 3.66
CA PRO A 206 -3.80 -2.96 2.60
C PRO A 206 -2.35 -3.45 2.46
N PHE A 207 -1.80 -4.07 3.51
CA PHE A 207 -0.45 -4.66 3.53
C PHE A 207 -0.47 -6.18 3.71
N GLY A 208 -1.65 -6.82 3.63
CA GLY A 208 -1.86 -8.22 3.97
C GLY A 208 -1.67 -8.51 5.47
N ALA A 209 -1.71 -9.80 5.82
CA ALA A 209 -1.51 -10.29 7.19
C ALA A 209 -0.62 -11.55 7.20
N GLY A 210 -0.13 -11.89 8.39
CA GLY A 210 0.66 -13.10 8.62
C GLY A 210 2.05 -13.10 7.96
N PRO A 211 2.68 -14.29 7.86
CA PRO A 211 4.09 -14.43 7.43
C PRO A 211 4.38 -13.86 6.03
N ARG A 212 3.41 -13.96 5.11
CA ARG A 212 3.48 -13.48 3.73
C ARG A 212 3.02 -12.01 3.56
N ASN A 213 2.85 -11.24 4.64
CA ASN A 213 2.49 -9.82 4.55
C ASN A 213 3.59 -8.96 3.86
N CYS A 214 3.27 -7.71 3.56
CA CYS A 214 4.21 -6.78 2.94
C CYS A 214 5.43 -6.53 3.85
N ILE A 215 6.62 -6.90 3.37
CA ILE A 215 7.88 -6.68 4.09
C ILE A 215 8.20 -5.19 4.25
N GLY A 216 7.81 -4.39 3.24
CA GLY A 216 8.08 -2.95 3.17
C GLY A 216 7.02 -2.08 3.84
N MET A 217 6.03 -2.65 4.56
CA MET A 217 4.92 -1.88 5.15
C MET A 217 5.42 -0.68 5.97
N ARG A 218 6.39 -0.90 6.86
CA ARG A 218 6.90 0.16 7.73
C ARG A 218 7.61 1.24 6.93
N PHE A 219 8.42 0.85 5.96
CA PHE A 219 9.11 1.78 5.05
C PHE A 219 8.09 2.61 4.25
N ALA A 220 7.13 1.97 3.60
CA ALA A 220 6.13 2.66 2.78
C ALA A 220 5.33 3.67 3.60
N LEU A 221 4.82 3.26 4.78
CA LEU A 221 4.10 4.17 5.67
C LEU A 221 4.97 5.34 6.15
N LEU A 222 6.25 5.09 6.39
CA LEU A 222 7.18 6.12 6.82
C LEU A 222 7.41 7.16 5.72
N THR A 223 7.78 6.69 4.53
CA THR A 223 8.05 7.51 3.35
C THR A 223 6.83 8.31 2.95
N MET A 224 5.65 7.69 2.89
CA MET A 224 4.41 8.38 2.54
C MET A 224 4.07 9.45 3.57
N LYS A 225 4.16 9.14 4.87
CA LYS A 225 3.88 10.11 5.92
C LYS A 225 4.83 11.30 5.91
N ALA A 226 6.12 11.06 5.70
CA ALA A 226 7.11 12.12 5.61
C ALA A 226 6.88 13.00 4.38
N ALA A 227 6.59 12.39 3.22
CA ALA A 227 6.25 13.11 2.00
C ALA A 227 4.99 13.97 2.18
N VAL A 228 3.93 13.40 2.75
CA VAL A 228 2.68 14.13 3.01
C VAL A 228 2.89 15.25 4.01
N ALA A 229 3.61 15.02 5.10
CA ALA A 229 3.90 16.06 6.08
C ALA A 229 4.64 17.24 5.44
N SER A 230 5.70 16.96 4.67
CA SER A 230 6.44 17.98 3.94
C SER A 230 5.57 18.72 2.92
N LEU A 231 4.81 17.99 2.10
CA LEU A 231 3.92 18.62 1.11
C LEU A 231 2.86 19.50 1.78
N MET A 232 2.25 19.01 2.85
CA MET A 232 1.21 19.75 3.58
C MET A 232 1.76 20.98 4.27
N GLN A 233 3.00 20.99 4.77
CA GLN A 233 3.62 22.21 5.37
C GLN A 233 3.83 23.35 4.37
N HIS A 234 4.00 23.02 3.08
CA HIS A 234 4.39 24.00 2.06
C HIS A 234 3.34 24.24 0.99
N PHE A 235 2.35 23.36 0.84
CA PHE A 235 1.43 23.41 -0.29
C PHE A 235 -0.01 23.05 0.08
N THR A 236 -0.93 23.65 -0.66
CA THR A 236 -2.34 23.29 -0.73
C THR A 236 -2.66 22.79 -2.13
N PHE A 237 -3.32 21.65 -2.22
CA PHE A 237 -3.79 21.04 -3.46
C PHE A 237 -5.23 21.46 -3.74
N GLN A 238 -5.52 21.82 -4.99
CA GLN A 238 -6.87 22.14 -5.48
C GLN A 238 -7.13 21.43 -6.81
N PRO A 239 -8.38 21.04 -7.10
CA PRO A 239 -8.75 20.59 -8.43
C PRO A 239 -8.65 21.74 -9.45
N CYS A 240 -8.35 21.39 -10.70
CA CYS A 240 -8.34 22.26 -11.87
C CYS A 240 -9.29 21.74 -12.95
N LYS A 241 -9.36 22.42 -14.10
CA LYS A 241 -10.28 22.06 -15.20
C LYS A 241 -9.99 20.66 -15.76
N GLU A 242 -8.74 20.21 -15.64
CA GLU A 242 -8.25 18.91 -16.11
C GLU A 242 -8.46 17.80 -15.07
N THR A 243 -8.80 18.13 -13.82
CA THR A 243 -9.02 17.13 -12.76
C THR A 243 -10.30 16.36 -13.05
N GLN A 244 -10.19 15.04 -13.21
CA GLN A 244 -11.36 14.17 -13.35
C GLN A 244 -12.04 13.98 -11.98
N ILE A 245 -13.27 14.47 -11.85
CA ILE A 245 -14.12 14.29 -10.66
C ILE A 245 -15.50 13.78 -11.13
N PRO A 246 -15.96 12.59 -10.69
CA PRO A 246 -15.29 11.63 -9.81
C PRO A 246 -14.17 10.86 -10.52
N LEU A 247 -13.20 10.34 -9.76
CA LEU A 247 -12.09 9.58 -10.29
C LEU A 247 -12.57 8.23 -10.84
N VAL A 248 -12.19 7.91 -12.08
CA VAL A 248 -12.54 6.62 -12.69
C VAL A 248 -11.30 5.73 -12.72
N ILE A 249 -11.40 4.55 -12.11
CA ILE A 249 -10.31 3.58 -12.03
C ILE A 249 -10.28 2.68 -13.27
N SER A 250 -9.08 2.48 -13.84
CA SER A 250 -8.86 1.58 -14.96
C SER A 250 -9.22 0.14 -14.56
N PRO A 251 -10.01 -0.59 -15.38
CA PRO A 251 -10.25 -2.03 -15.21
C PRO A 251 -9.10 -2.88 -15.79
N LYS A 252 -8.01 -2.25 -16.25
CA LYS A 252 -6.87 -2.92 -16.87
C LYS A 252 -5.60 -2.64 -16.08
N GLY A 253 -4.78 -3.67 -15.91
CA GLY A 253 -3.46 -3.59 -15.30
C GLY A 253 -3.36 -4.31 -13.96
N ILE A 254 -2.13 -4.61 -13.54
CA ILE A 254 -1.83 -5.30 -12.27
C ILE A 254 -2.07 -4.36 -11.07
N PHE A 255 -1.78 -3.07 -11.25
CA PHE A 255 -1.95 -2.05 -10.22
C PHE A 255 -3.17 -1.18 -10.52
N ARG A 256 -3.86 -0.75 -9.46
CA ARG A 256 -4.98 0.18 -9.53
C ARG A 256 -4.46 1.55 -9.99
N LYS A 257 -4.88 1.99 -11.17
CA LYS A 257 -4.53 3.29 -11.75
C LYS A 257 -5.79 4.03 -12.17
N PRO A 258 -5.81 5.37 -12.10
CA PRO A 258 -6.89 6.13 -12.71
C PRO A 258 -6.85 6.01 -14.24
N THR A 259 -8.00 6.14 -14.89
CA THR A 259 -8.12 6.11 -16.36
C THR A 259 -7.47 7.32 -17.03
N LYS A 260 -7.43 8.45 -16.32
CA LYS A 260 -6.70 9.66 -16.70
C LYS A 260 -5.70 10.01 -15.59
N PRO A 261 -4.54 10.60 -15.92
CA PRO A 261 -3.63 11.11 -14.90
C PRO A 261 -4.32 12.09 -13.95
N ILE A 262 -3.97 12.02 -12.66
CA ILE A 262 -4.43 13.00 -11.66
C ILE A 262 -3.66 14.30 -11.89
N VAL A 263 -4.36 15.34 -12.33
CA VAL A 263 -3.82 16.68 -12.52
C VAL A 263 -4.43 17.57 -11.45
N LEU A 264 -3.60 18.28 -10.68
CA LEU A 264 -4.01 19.17 -9.59
C LEU A 264 -3.27 20.50 -9.68
N LYS A 265 -3.93 21.57 -9.24
CA LYS A 265 -3.30 22.86 -9.00
C LYS A 265 -2.62 22.85 -7.63
N ILE A 266 -1.39 23.32 -7.57
CA ILE A 266 -0.60 23.43 -6.33
C ILE A 266 -0.46 24.91 -5.97
N ILE A 267 -0.79 25.26 -4.72
CA ILE A 267 -0.69 26.62 -4.17
C ILE A 267 0.30 26.59 -3.01
N HIS A 268 1.29 27.49 -3.03
CA HIS A 268 2.26 27.60 -1.95
C HIS A 268 1.62 28.15 -0.67
N ARG A 269 1.96 27.57 0.49
CA ARG A 269 1.56 28.01 1.84
C ARG A 269 2.70 28.82 2.46
N ALA A 270 2.37 30.03 2.93
CA ALA A 270 3.30 30.93 3.62
C ALA A 270 3.86 30.30 4.90
#